data_AF-A0A0J1BKR1-F1
#
_entry.id   AF-A0A0J1BKR1-F1
#
_cell.length_a   1.000
_cell.length_b   1.000
_cell.length_c   1.000
_cell.angle_alpha   90.00
_cell.angle_beta   90.00
_cell.angle_gamma   90.00
#
_symmetry.space_group_name_H-M   'P 1'
#
loop_
_entity.id
_entity.type
_entity.pdbx_description
1 polymer ?
#
loop_
_entity_poly.entity_id
_entity_poly.type
_entity_poly.pdbx_seq_one_letter_code
_entity_poly.pdbx_strand_id
1 'polypeptide(L)'
;MNNNWFPRFAARLFGTLAAVGLAWSGLGTAATHAQQFGGSAPSNTLMHEGQAFRVVQASDPASAGWDLNAMQSAVDASSSSFGNQIAQVGHHHGAMSQSCGSCGTQCGGACGSTGYGSAGYGGGMACPTCDPYRYASVEALYMRREGVDNFTVARDFALDDVDFEIAPRITVGVVPDCVNGMEVSFTGVLDWDSDISVADNDNLSTLLIEDPLQPGTLGTFGFDALDEADAQRQIYESRLWSVEMSRTMMAWDVAKLLIGGRYIDFEEDFNYSTVNGADPVADTGLLRNNAANRMIGLQVGADIYNPIGRFSSSYVRARAGGYLNLAESDILVRNGADILANGSDSSSELAGMFEFGTGVRYQVGEMMAVRGGFEAWYLTGVATSEEQISSATVTPNFGRGLIADDDVFFIGLTVGAELKY
;
A
#
# COMPACT_ATOMS: atom_id res chain seq x y z
N MET A 1 5.25 20.95 11.02
CA MET A 1 4.21 20.02 10.54
C MET A 1 3.29 20.79 9.59
N ASN A 2 3.50 20.62 8.29
CA ASN A 2 2.82 21.37 7.23
C ASN A 2 1.60 20.56 6.76
N ASN A 3 0.38 21.08 6.89
CA ASN A 3 -0.88 20.34 6.69
C ASN A 3 -1.29 20.15 5.21
N ASN A 4 -0.33 20.05 4.29
CA ASN A 4 -0.59 19.99 2.83
C ASN A 4 -0.52 18.58 2.21
N TRP A 5 -0.50 17.51 3.02
CA TRP A 5 -0.29 16.12 2.57
C TRP A 5 -1.49 15.50 1.80
N PHE A 6 -2.72 15.81 2.20
CA PHE A 6 -3.94 15.22 1.60
C PHE A 6 -4.23 15.62 0.13
N PRO A 7 -4.06 16.89 -0.31
CA PRO A 7 -4.41 17.27 -1.69
C PRO A 7 -3.45 16.71 -2.76
N ARG A 8 -2.19 16.42 -2.43
CA ARG A 8 -1.22 15.82 -3.37
C ARG A 8 -1.54 14.34 -3.65
N PHE A 9 -1.87 13.59 -2.60
CA PHE A 9 -2.32 12.20 -2.69
C PHE A 9 -3.56 12.05 -3.59
N ALA A 10 -4.59 12.87 -3.38
CA ALA A 10 -5.81 12.80 -4.18
C ALA A 10 -5.54 13.17 -5.66
N ALA A 11 -4.76 14.21 -5.94
CA ALA A 11 -4.51 14.65 -7.31
C ALA A 11 -3.75 13.59 -8.14
N ARG A 12 -2.73 12.94 -7.57
CA ARG A 12 -1.99 11.86 -8.24
C ARG A 12 -2.82 10.58 -8.34
N LEU A 13 -3.47 10.14 -7.25
CA LEU A 13 -4.32 8.95 -7.25
C LEU A 13 -5.50 9.07 -8.24
N PHE A 14 -6.20 10.21 -8.30
CA PHE A 14 -7.31 10.43 -9.24
C PHE A 14 -6.82 10.68 -10.67
N GLY A 15 -5.65 11.29 -10.87
CA GLY A 15 -5.05 11.46 -12.19
C GLY A 15 -4.74 10.10 -12.85
N THR A 16 -4.12 9.19 -12.11
CA THR A 16 -3.73 7.86 -12.61
C THR A 16 -4.91 6.88 -12.65
N LEU A 17 -5.84 6.93 -11.69
CA LEU A 17 -7.08 6.13 -11.74
C LEU A 17 -8.03 6.58 -12.87
N ALA A 18 -8.03 7.86 -13.26
CA ALA A 18 -8.81 8.33 -14.41
C ALA A 18 -8.28 7.79 -15.75
N ALA A 19 -6.96 7.56 -15.86
CA ALA A 19 -6.35 6.94 -17.04
C ALA A 19 -6.67 5.44 -17.16
N VAL A 20 -6.73 4.71 -16.04
CA VAL A 20 -7.08 3.28 -16.00
C VAL A 20 -8.61 3.05 -16.03
N GLY A 21 -9.40 4.02 -15.57
CA GLY A 21 -10.87 3.98 -15.57
C GLY A 21 -11.51 3.91 -16.96
N LEU A 22 -10.76 4.20 -18.03
CA LEU A 22 -11.25 4.05 -19.40
C LEU A 22 -11.36 2.58 -19.86
N ALA A 23 -10.77 1.63 -19.15
CA ALA A 23 -10.96 0.20 -19.39
C ALA A 23 -12.19 -0.40 -18.66
N TRP A 24 -12.90 0.39 -17.84
CA TRP A 24 -13.97 -0.10 -16.95
C TRP A 24 -15.34 0.59 -17.12
N SER A 25 -15.57 1.26 -18.27
CA SER A 25 -16.87 1.87 -18.59
C SER A 25 -17.94 0.88 -19.11
N GLY A 26 -17.64 -0.42 -19.17
CA GLY A 26 -18.52 -1.45 -19.74
C GLY A 26 -19.60 -2.06 -18.83
N LEU A 27 -19.72 -1.67 -17.55
CA LEU A 27 -20.64 -2.31 -16.58
C LEU A 27 -21.69 -1.36 -15.97
N GLY A 28 -21.82 -0.13 -16.47
CA GLY A 28 -22.71 0.90 -15.92
C GLY A 28 -24.17 0.90 -16.41
N THR A 29 -24.60 0.01 -17.31
CA THR A 29 -25.91 0.10 -18.00
C THR A 29 -26.92 -0.98 -17.59
N ALA A 30 -27.08 -1.26 -16.30
CA ALA A 30 -28.13 -2.17 -15.81
C ALA A 30 -29.03 -1.60 -14.70
N ALA A 31 -28.86 -0.34 -14.27
CA ALA A 31 -29.61 0.22 -13.13
C ALA A 31 -30.58 1.37 -13.47
N THR A 32 -30.77 1.71 -14.75
CA THR A 32 -31.63 2.83 -15.17
C THR A 32 -32.77 2.38 -16.08
N HIS A 33 -33.60 1.45 -15.63
CA HIS A 33 -34.91 1.18 -16.25
C HIS A 33 -35.91 0.59 -15.24
N ALA A 34 -36.20 1.32 -14.16
CA ALA A 34 -37.31 0.98 -13.26
C ALA A 34 -37.83 2.18 -12.45
N GLN A 35 -38.06 3.34 -13.09
CA GLN A 35 -38.82 4.42 -12.47
C GLN A 35 -39.75 5.09 -13.47
N GLN A 36 -40.87 4.44 -13.74
CA GLN A 36 -42.09 5.12 -14.18
C GLN A 36 -43.25 4.18 -13.92
N PHE A 37 -44.03 4.43 -12.86
CA PHE A 37 -45.50 4.36 -12.79
C PHE A 37 -45.91 4.61 -11.34
N GLY A 38 -46.66 5.70 -11.14
CA GLY A 38 -47.18 6.11 -9.84
C GLY A 38 -48.35 5.24 -9.37
N GLY A 39 -48.39 4.97 -8.06
CA GLY A 39 -49.47 4.27 -7.38
C GLY A 39 -49.25 4.31 -5.86
N SER A 40 -50.34 4.45 -5.11
CA SER A 40 -50.42 4.70 -3.66
C SER A 40 -49.53 3.81 -2.78
N ALA A 41 -48.97 4.44 -1.74
CA ALA A 41 -47.92 3.92 -0.84
C ALA A 41 -48.09 2.45 -0.40
N PRO A 42 -47.12 1.56 -0.70
CA PRO A 42 -47.03 0.26 -0.07
C PRO A 42 -46.33 0.35 1.30
N SER A 43 -46.81 -0.45 2.24
CA SER A 43 -46.14 -0.72 3.52
C SER A 43 -44.72 -1.26 3.27
N ASN A 44 -43.69 -0.50 3.66
CA ASN A 44 -42.27 -0.90 3.58
C ASN A 44 -41.94 -1.94 4.67
N THR A 45 -42.50 -3.13 4.53
CA THR A 45 -42.24 -4.27 5.41
C THR A 45 -41.76 -5.45 4.57
N LEU A 46 -40.53 -5.90 4.83
CA LEU A 46 -39.91 -7.04 4.17
C LEU A 46 -40.07 -8.26 5.10
N MET A 47 -40.66 -9.35 4.63
CA MET A 47 -40.81 -10.56 5.43
C MET A 47 -39.67 -11.52 5.17
N HIS A 48 -38.97 -11.92 6.24
CA HIS A 48 -37.95 -12.97 6.20
C HIS A 48 -38.16 -13.90 7.41
N GLU A 49 -38.22 -15.20 7.15
CA GLU A 49 -38.45 -16.24 8.18
C GLU A 49 -39.67 -16.02 9.09
N GLY A 50 -40.77 -15.49 8.52
CA GLY A 50 -42.01 -15.27 9.27
C GLY A 50 -42.00 -14.02 10.17
N GLN A 51 -40.94 -13.22 10.13
CA GLN A 51 -40.87 -11.93 10.82
C GLN A 51 -40.88 -10.77 9.81
N ALA A 52 -41.58 -9.69 10.17
CA ALA A 52 -41.70 -8.50 9.34
C ALA A 52 -40.69 -7.44 9.77
N PHE A 53 -39.82 -7.04 8.85
CA PHE A 53 -38.80 -6.02 9.04
C PHE A 53 -39.23 -4.73 8.36
N ARG A 54 -39.29 -3.62 9.10
CA ARG A 54 -39.60 -2.31 8.54
C ARG A 54 -38.33 -1.70 7.94
N VAL A 55 -38.33 -1.47 6.63
CA VAL A 55 -37.21 -0.81 5.96
C VAL A 55 -37.33 0.70 6.18
N VAL A 56 -36.39 1.28 6.92
CA VAL A 56 -36.29 2.74 7.12
C VAL A 56 -35.33 3.30 6.07
N GLN A 57 -35.74 4.32 5.33
CA GLN A 57 -34.86 4.98 4.37
C GLN A 57 -33.80 5.80 5.10
N ALA A 58 -32.54 5.66 4.69
CA ALA A 58 -31.39 6.36 5.27
C ALA A 58 -31.42 7.89 5.10
N SER A 59 -32.42 8.43 4.38
CA SER A 59 -32.55 9.86 4.06
C SER A 59 -33.58 10.61 4.92
N ASP A 60 -34.20 9.97 5.93
CA ASP A 60 -35.21 10.63 6.78
C ASP A 60 -34.67 10.97 8.19
N PRO A 61 -34.17 12.21 8.40
CA PRO A 61 -33.57 12.63 9.67
C PRO A 61 -34.58 12.79 10.82
N ALA A 62 -35.89 12.67 10.58
CA ALA A 62 -36.91 12.74 11.64
C ALA A 62 -37.19 11.38 12.33
N SER A 63 -36.58 10.29 11.85
CA SER A 63 -36.75 8.94 12.41
C SER A 63 -35.65 8.52 13.39
N ALA A 64 -34.56 9.30 13.49
CA ALA A 64 -33.52 9.13 14.49
C ALA A 64 -33.92 9.88 15.77
N GLY A 65 -34.59 9.21 16.70
CA GLY A 65 -34.89 9.76 18.01
C GLY A 65 -33.62 9.97 18.83
N TRP A 66 -33.11 11.20 18.87
CA TRP A 66 -32.05 11.63 19.80
C TRP A 66 -32.69 11.98 21.15
N ASP A 67 -33.05 10.97 21.95
CA ASP A 67 -33.45 11.17 23.35
C ASP A 67 -32.21 11.20 24.25
N LEU A 68 -31.85 12.41 24.69
CA LEU A 68 -30.68 12.69 25.52
C LEU A 68 -30.74 11.99 26.89
N ASN A 69 -31.93 11.62 27.37
CA ASN A 69 -32.09 10.91 28.65
C ASN A 69 -31.70 9.42 28.56
N ALA A 70 -31.74 8.83 27.36
CA ALA A 70 -31.33 7.45 27.14
C ALA A 70 -29.78 7.28 27.16
N MET A 71 -29.04 8.36 26.86
CA MET A 71 -27.57 8.35 26.96
C MET A 71 -27.09 8.52 28.40
N GLN A 72 -27.82 9.25 29.25
CA GLN A 72 -27.44 9.46 30.65
C GLN A 72 -27.52 8.16 31.47
N SER A 73 -28.50 7.28 31.20
CA SER A 73 -28.59 6.00 31.92
C SER A 73 -27.52 4.98 31.49
N ALA A 74 -26.92 5.15 30.31
CA ALA A 74 -25.80 4.31 29.84
C ALA A 74 -24.46 4.73 30.48
N VAL A 75 -24.30 6.01 30.82
CA VAL A 75 -23.08 6.53 31.44
C VAL A 75 -23.04 6.23 32.94
N ASP A 76 -24.18 6.33 33.66
CA ASP A 76 -24.22 6.00 35.09
C ASP A 76 -24.05 4.50 35.38
N ALA A 77 -24.38 3.62 34.42
CA ALA A 77 -24.12 2.18 34.51
C ALA A 77 -22.62 1.81 34.35
N SER A 78 -21.76 2.75 33.91
CA SER A 78 -20.34 2.50 33.64
C SER A 78 -19.38 2.90 34.78
N SER A 79 -19.89 3.57 35.83
CA SER A 79 -19.05 4.09 36.92
C SER A 79 -18.87 3.14 38.13
N SER A 80 -19.40 1.92 38.07
CA SER A 80 -19.26 0.94 39.16
C SER A 80 -18.86 -0.45 38.65
N SER A 81 -17.60 -0.61 38.22
CA SER A 81 -16.79 -1.83 38.45
C SER A 81 -15.45 -1.75 37.72
N PHE A 82 -14.40 -1.31 38.43
CA PHE A 82 -13.03 -1.69 38.09
C PHE A 82 -12.80 -3.12 38.60
N GLY A 83 -12.95 -4.09 37.71
CA GLY A 83 -12.64 -5.50 37.95
C GLY A 83 -12.70 -6.24 36.62
N ASN A 84 -11.60 -6.90 36.25
CA ASN A 84 -11.42 -7.64 35.00
C ASN A 84 -12.61 -8.56 34.67
N GLN A 85 -13.50 -8.10 33.80
CA GLN A 85 -14.39 -8.90 32.94
C GLN A 85 -15.14 -7.95 32.00
N ILE A 86 -15.01 -8.17 30.69
CA ILE A 86 -15.79 -7.45 29.67
C ILE A 86 -17.25 -7.86 29.84
N ALA A 87 -18.08 -6.97 30.37
CA ALA A 87 -19.51 -7.17 30.49
C ALA A 87 -20.17 -7.02 29.11
N GLN A 88 -20.78 -8.10 28.63
CA GLN A 88 -21.69 -8.07 27.47
C GLN A 88 -22.96 -7.28 27.84
N VAL A 89 -23.37 -6.37 26.97
CA VAL A 89 -24.59 -5.58 27.11
C VAL A 89 -25.80 -6.51 26.92
N GLY A 90 -26.49 -6.84 28.00
CA GLY A 90 -27.72 -7.63 27.98
C GLY A 90 -28.95 -6.75 27.82
N HIS A 91 -29.75 -6.99 26.78
CA HIS A 91 -31.09 -6.42 26.68
C HIS A 91 -32.04 -7.12 27.66
N HIS A 92 -32.57 -6.36 28.62
CA HIS A 92 -33.66 -6.77 29.49
C HIS A 92 -35.01 -6.59 28.77
N HIS A 93 -35.71 -7.68 28.46
CA HIS A 93 -37.17 -7.69 28.37
C HIS A 93 -37.77 -9.05 28.80
N GLY A 94 -38.65 -8.97 29.80
CA GLY A 94 -39.87 -9.75 30.00
C GLY A 94 -39.89 -11.26 29.69
N ALA A 95 -39.81 -12.06 30.74
CA ALA A 95 -40.63 -13.27 30.97
C ALA A 95 -40.81 -14.26 29.81
N MET A 96 -39.79 -15.06 29.53
CA MET A 96 -39.88 -16.53 29.41
C MET A 96 -38.46 -17.07 29.25
N SER A 97 -37.96 -17.79 30.26
CA SER A 97 -36.59 -18.29 30.31
C SER A 97 -36.39 -19.45 29.33
N GLN A 98 -35.78 -19.18 28.18
CA GLN A 98 -34.89 -20.11 27.52
C GLN A 98 -33.57 -19.39 27.27
N SER A 99 -32.58 -19.78 28.08
CA SER A 99 -31.22 -19.28 28.03
C SER A 99 -30.56 -19.64 26.69
N CYS A 100 -30.43 -18.68 25.78
CA CYS A 100 -29.31 -18.64 24.85
C CYS A 100 -28.28 -17.67 25.42
N GLY A 101 -27.58 -18.11 26.48
CA GLY A 101 -26.41 -17.41 26.97
C GLY A 101 -25.31 -17.53 25.92
N SER A 102 -24.68 -16.40 25.60
CA SER A 102 -23.28 -16.26 25.17
C SER A 102 -22.69 -17.46 24.42
N CYS A 103 -22.58 -17.33 23.09
CA CYS A 103 -21.68 -18.20 22.31
C CYS A 103 -20.23 -17.85 22.67
N GLY A 104 -19.76 -18.41 23.79
CA GLY A 104 -18.36 -18.43 24.15
C GLY A 104 -17.54 -19.26 23.14
N THR A 105 -16.23 -19.03 23.13
CA THR A 105 -15.21 -19.57 22.22
C THR A 105 -15.02 -21.10 22.23
N GLN A 106 -16.03 -21.88 22.60
CA GLN A 106 -16.03 -23.34 22.57
C GLN A 106 -17.32 -23.84 21.92
N CYS A 107 -17.36 -23.85 20.60
CA CYS A 107 -18.33 -24.66 19.85
C CYS A 107 -17.91 -26.13 19.94
N GLY A 108 -18.24 -26.75 21.07
CA GLY A 108 -17.89 -28.13 21.39
C GLY A 108 -18.76 -28.66 22.53
N GLY A 109 -20.08 -28.49 22.43
CA GLY A 109 -21.02 -28.98 23.42
C GLY A 109 -22.36 -29.24 22.77
N ALA A 110 -22.73 -30.51 22.66
CA ALA A 110 -24.05 -30.94 22.28
C ALA A 110 -25.09 -30.31 23.23
N CYS A 111 -25.92 -29.40 22.73
CA CYS A 111 -27.20 -29.11 23.35
C CYS A 111 -28.14 -30.28 23.03
N GLY A 112 -27.98 -31.37 23.79
CA GLY A 112 -28.75 -32.59 23.58
C GLY A 112 -28.85 -33.45 24.84
N SER A 113 -30.04 -33.41 25.45
CA SER A 113 -30.72 -34.58 26.00
C SER A 113 -30.19 -35.17 27.33
N THR A 114 -30.91 -34.84 28.40
CA THR A 114 -31.55 -35.86 29.23
C THR A 114 -33.00 -35.45 29.53
N GLY A 115 -33.94 -35.91 28.71
CA GLY A 115 -35.36 -35.69 28.93
C GLY A 115 -36.17 -36.48 27.90
N TYR A 116 -36.51 -37.72 28.26
CA TYR A 116 -37.32 -38.63 27.46
C TYR A 116 -38.63 -37.98 26.97
N GLY A 117 -38.89 -38.11 25.67
CA GLY A 117 -40.24 -38.05 25.11
C GLY A 117 -40.63 -36.71 24.49
N SER A 118 -40.50 -36.60 23.17
CA SER A 118 -41.56 -36.15 22.26
C SER A 118 -40.96 -35.97 20.87
N ALA A 119 -41.60 -36.57 19.87
CA ALA A 119 -41.33 -36.31 18.47
C ALA A 119 -41.64 -34.84 18.15
N GLY A 120 -40.62 -34.07 17.85
CA GLY A 120 -40.74 -32.69 17.39
C GLY A 120 -39.52 -32.34 16.57
N TYR A 121 -39.75 -31.91 15.33
CA TYR A 121 -38.75 -31.40 14.40
C TYR A 121 -37.98 -30.23 15.04
N GLY A 122 -36.89 -30.54 15.73
CA GLY A 122 -35.95 -29.58 16.29
C GLY A 122 -34.60 -29.76 15.63
N GLY A 123 -34.51 -29.32 14.37
CA GLY A 123 -33.21 -29.15 13.71
C GLY A 123 -32.47 -28.02 14.41
N GLY A 124 -31.76 -28.34 15.48
CA GLY A 124 -30.70 -27.46 15.97
C GLY A 124 -29.73 -27.29 14.81
N MET A 125 -29.76 -26.11 14.17
CA MET A 125 -28.77 -25.71 13.18
C MET A 125 -27.43 -25.77 13.90
N ALA A 126 -26.70 -26.87 13.71
CA ALA A 126 -25.31 -26.95 14.11
C ALA A 126 -24.66 -25.73 13.47
N CYS A 127 -24.12 -24.82 14.29
CA CYS A 127 -23.32 -23.72 13.78
C CYS A 127 -22.31 -24.33 12.80
N PRO A 128 -22.17 -23.79 11.58
CA PRO A 128 -21.25 -24.34 10.61
C PRO A 128 -19.88 -24.49 11.27
N THR A 129 -19.44 -25.72 11.44
CA THR A 129 -18.10 -26.04 11.93
C THR A 129 -17.17 -25.62 10.80
N CYS A 130 -16.48 -24.51 10.98
CA CYS A 130 -15.47 -24.12 10.03
C CYS A 130 -14.17 -24.86 10.37
N ASP A 131 -13.59 -25.52 9.36
CA ASP A 131 -12.38 -26.31 9.52
C ASP A 131 -11.15 -25.39 9.51
N PRO A 132 -10.20 -25.58 10.46
CA PRO A 132 -8.94 -24.87 10.42
C PRO A 132 -8.20 -25.21 9.13
N TYR A 133 -7.65 -24.20 8.47
CA TYR A 133 -6.91 -24.40 7.22
C TYR A 133 -5.60 -23.65 7.22
N ARG A 134 -4.67 -24.15 6.41
CA ARG A 134 -3.44 -23.46 6.06
C ARG A 134 -3.51 -23.09 4.60
N TYR A 135 -2.78 -22.05 4.24
CA TYR A 135 -2.65 -21.69 2.85
C TYR A 135 -1.25 -21.14 2.57
N ALA A 136 -0.84 -21.32 1.33
CA ALA A 136 0.33 -20.66 0.77
C ALA A 136 -0.09 -20.03 -0.56
N SER A 137 0.37 -18.82 -0.82
CA SER A 137 0.22 -18.18 -2.12
C SER A 137 1.55 -17.66 -2.63
N VAL A 138 1.72 -17.76 -3.95
CA VAL A 138 2.83 -17.17 -4.69
C VAL A 138 2.25 -16.26 -5.74
N GLU A 139 2.68 -15.00 -5.76
CA GLU A 139 2.35 -14.00 -6.76
C GLU A 139 3.61 -13.59 -7.52
N ALA A 140 3.48 -13.29 -8.80
CA ALA A 140 4.41 -12.49 -9.56
C ALA A 140 3.84 -11.06 -9.61
N LEU A 141 4.61 -10.10 -9.13
CA LEU A 141 4.37 -8.68 -9.25
C LEU A 141 5.13 -8.19 -10.47
N TYR A 142 4.48 -7.44 -11.35
CA TYR A 142 5.09 -6.80 -12.50
C TYR A 142 4.86 -5.29 -12.36
N MET A 143 5.83 -4.58 -11.79
CA MET A 143 5.65 -3.22 -11.26
C MET A 143 6.68 -2.26 -11.85
N ARG A 144 6.27 -1.00 -12.01
CA ARG A 144 7.11 0.12 -12.41
C ARG A 144 7.07 1.20 -11.34
N ARG A 145 8.19 1.89 -11.12
CA ARG A 145 8.27 3.13 -10.32
C ARG A 145 7.91 4.32 -11.23
N GLU A 146 7.00 5.16 -10.77
CA GLU A 146 6.61 6.39 -11.47
C GLU A 146 7.30 7.60 -10.85
N GLY A 147 7.51 8.65 -11.64
CA GLY A 147 8.02 9.94 -11.17
C GLY A 147 9.50 10.18 -11.47
N VAL A 148 10.19 9.21 -12.08
CA VAL A 148 11.59 9.33 -12.53
C VAL A 148 11.71 10.05 -13.88
N ASP A 149 10.57 10.23 -14.55
CA ASP A 149 10.45 10.73 -15.91
C ASP A 149 11.06 12.15 -16.01
N ASN A 150 12.05 12.32 -16.89
CA ASN A 150 12.81 13.57 -17.09
C ASN A 150 13.72 13.99 -15.93
N PHE A 151 14.01 13.12 -14.95
CA PHE A 151 15.11 13.40 -14.04
C PHE A 151 16.42 13.43 -14.84
N THR A 152 17.14 14.56 -14.77
CA THR A 152 18.42 14.68 -15.45
C THR A 152 19.32 15.71 -14.80
N VAL A 153 20.60 15.38 -14.78
CA VAL A 153 21.70 16.28 -14.41
C VAL A 153 22.45 16.75 -15.67
N ALA A 154 22.13 16.20 -16.85
CA ALA A 154 22.67 16.60 -18.14
C ALA A 154 21.71 17.53 -18.90
N ARG A 155 22.23 18.52 -19.63
CA ARG A 155 21.39 19.50 -20.33
C ARG A 155 20.79 18.94 -21.62
N ASP A 156 21.51 18.02 -22.24
CA ASP A 156 21.29 17.62 -23.62
C ASP A 156 20.51 16.31 -23.75
N PHE A 157 20.31 15.59 -22.65
CA PHE A 157 19.52 14.36 -22.57
C PHE A 157 18.92 14.19 -21.18
N ALA A 158 17.91 13.32 -21.07
CA ALA A 158 17.31 12.94 -19.80
C ALA A 158 17.25 11.43 -19.66
N LEU A 159 17.11 10.94 -18.42
CA LEU A 159 16.85 9.52 -18.19
C LEU A 159 15.49 9.15 -18.80
N ASP A 160 15.47 7.99 -19.45
CA ASP A 160 14.24 7.36 -19.89
C ASP A 160 13.48 6.79 -18.68
N ASP A 161 12.17 6.65 -18.83
CA ASP A 161 11.31 5.98 -17.86
C ASP A 161 11.88 4.59 -17.53
N VAL A 162 11.89 4.24 -16.25
CA VAL A 162 12.29 2.89 -15.81
C VAL A 162 11.29 1.84 -16.32
N ASP A 163 11.83 0.69 -16.75
CA ASP A 163 11.03 -0.43 -17.24
C ASP A 163 10.23 -1.11 -16.10
N PHE A 164 9.31 -1.99 -16.48
CA PHE A 164 8.60 -2.81 -15.49
C PHE A 164 9.47 -3.97 -15.02
N GLU A 165 9.53 -4.16 -13.71
CA GLU A 165 10.30 -5.22 -13.07
C GLU A 165 9.40 -6.31 -12.47
N ILE A 166 9.91 -7.55 -12.45
CA ILE A 166 9.20 -8.72 -11.94
C ILE A 166 9.76 -9.18 -10.59
N ALA A 167 8.90 -9.23 -9.56
CA ALA A 167 9.28 -9.78 -8.25
C ALA A 167 8.28 -10.83 -7.74
N PRO A 168 8.75 -11.91 -7.11
CA PRO A 168 7.87 -12.86 -6.46
C PRO A 168 7.37 -12.32 -5.11
N ARG A 169 6.08 -12.47 -4.80
CA ARG A 169 5.54 -12.33 -3.45
C ARG A 169 5.09 -13.69 -2.94
N ILE A 170 5.65 -14.12 -1.81
CA ILE A 170 5.31 -15.39 -1.18
C ILE A 170 4.60 -15.10 0.13
N THR A 171 3.45 -15.72 0.33
CA THR A 171 2.63 -15.55 1.53
C THR A 171 2.28 -16.92 2.10
N VAL A 172 2.45 -17.09 3.40
CA VAL A 172 2.04 -18.29 4.12
C VAL A 172 1.17 -17.89 5.29
N GLY A 173 0.01 -18.54 5.43
CA GLY A 173 -0.92 -18.24 6.49
C GLY A 173 -1.59 -19.47 7.09
N VAL A 174 -2.07 -19.29 8.32
CA VAL A 174 -2.82 -20.29 9.09
C VAL A 174 -4.05 -19.63 9.72
N VAL A 175 -5.18 -20.32 9.66
CA VAL A 175 -6.45 -19.88 10.23
C VAL A 175 -6.97 -20.98 11.16
N PRO A 176 -6.61 -20.96 12.46
CA PRO A 176 -6.93 -22.05 13.38
C PRO A 176 -8.38 -22.08 13.89
N ASP A 177 -9.07 -20.94 13.93
CA ASP A 177 -10.41 -20.81 14.53
C ASP A 177 -11.40 -20.08 13.60
N CYS A 178 -11.10 -20.05 12.30
CA CYS A 178 -11.89 -19.45 11.22
C CYS A 178 -12.17 -17.95 11.31
N VAL A 179 -11.89 -17.34 12.45
CA VAL A 179 -12.05 -15.92 12.70
C VAL A 179 -10.68 -15.27 12.76
N ASN A 180 -9.73 -15.87 13.47
CA ASN A 180 -8.36 -15.36 13.59
C ASN A 180 -7.43 -16.19 12.70
N GLY A 181 -6.41 -15.51 12.19
CA GLY A 181 -5.32 -16.14 11.49
C GLY A 181 -4.03 -15.37 11.66
N MET A 182 -2.95 -15.98 11.20
CA MET A 182 -1.64 -15.37 11.12
C MET A 182 -1.10 -15.55 9.71
N GLU A 183 -0.39 -14.54 9.22
CA GLU A 183 0.16 -14.50 7.89
C GLU A 183 1.57 -13.90 7.94
N VAL A 184 2.47 -14.49 7.17
CA VAL A 184 3.79 -13.94 6.88
C VAL A 184 3.90 -13.82 5.38
N SER A 185 4.33 -12.65 4.91
CA SER A 185 4.52 -12.37 3.49
C SER A 185 5.92 -11.81 3.25
N PHE A 186 6.56 -12.27 2.18
CA PHE A 186 7.82 -11.74 1.68
C PHE A 186 7.59 -11.26 0.26
N THR A 187 7.89 -9.99 0.01
CA THR A 187 7.99 -9.45 -1.35
C THR A 187 9.46 -9.46 -1.73
N GLY A 188 9.76 -10.18 -2.81
CA GLY A 188 11.09 -10.26 -3.40
C GLY A 188 11.61 -8.91 -3.86
N VAL A 189 12.86 -8.92 -4.32
CA VAL A 189 13.56 -7.73 -4.77
C VAL A 189 12.96 -7.27 -6.10
N LEU A 190 12.44 -6.04 -6.11
CA LEU A 190 12.20 -5.26 -7.31
C LEU A 190 13.43 -4.38 -7.52
N ASP A 191 14.02 -4.44 -8.69
CA ASP A 191 15.23 -3.75 -9.10
C ASP A 191 14.95 -3.01 -10.42
N TRP A 192 14.88 -1.69 -10.38
CA TRP A 192 14.62 -0.85 -11.54
C TRP A 192 15.91 -0.14 -11.93
N ASP A 193 16.38 -0.38 -13.15
CA ASP A 193 17.55 0.29 -13.71
C ASP A 193 17.19 1.16 -14.93
N SER A 194 17.89 2.28 -15.07
CA SER A 194 17.88 3.13 -16.26
C SER A 194 19.30 3.62 -16.54
N ASP A 195 19.76 3.45 -17.78
CA ASP A 195 21.11 3.80 -18.23
C ASP A 195 21.05 4.53 -19.57
N ILE A 196 21.63 5.71 -19.60
CA ILE A 196 21.77 6.48 -20.83
C ILE A 196 23.17 7.05 -20.93
N SER A 197 23.77 6.92 -22.12
CA SER A 197 25.07 7.49 -22.44
C SER A 197 25.00 8.24 -23.77
N VAL A 198 25.56 9.45 -23.80
CA VAL A 198 25.67 10.27 -25.00
C VAL A 198 27.14 10.63 -25.19
N ALA A 199 27.59 10.61 -26.44
CA ALA A 199 28.91 11.10 -26.82
C ALA A 199 28.77 12.08 -27.99
N ASP A 200 29.30 13.28 -27.81
CA ASP A 200 29.37 14.33 -28.82
C ASP A 200 30.62 15.16 -28.52
N ASN A 201 31.43 15.46 -29.53
CA ASN A 201 32.74 16.09 -29.30
C ASN A 201 32.54 17.54 -28.86
N ASP A 202 32.95 17.87 -27.64
CA ASP A 202 32.89 19.22 -27.06
C ASP A 202 31.51 19.90 -27.19
N ASN A 203 30.40 19.17 -27.01
CA ASN A 203 29.04 19.73 -27.14
C ASN A 203 28.07 19.32 -26.00
N LEU A 204 28.56 18.66 -24.95
CA LEU A 204 27.74 18.17 -23.85
C LEU A 204 27.95 19.00 -22.59
N SER A 205 26.85 19.53 -22.03
CA SER A 205 26.86 20.38 -20.84
C SER A 205 26.03 19.80 -19.70
N THR A 206 26.35 20.18 -18.47
CA THR A 206 25.63 19.77 -17.25
C THR A 206 24.64 20.84 -16.76
N LEU A 207 23.62 20.44 -15.99
CA LEU A 207 22.80 21.37 -15.20
C LEU A 207 23.43 21.71 -13.84
N LEU A 208 24.54 21.07 -13.46
CA LEU A 208 25.23 21.41 -12.22
C LEU A 208 25.76 22.84 -12.28
N ILE A 209 25.41 23.62 -11.27
CA ILE A 209 25.82 25.01 -11.08
C ILE A 209 26.97 25.02 -10.08
N GLU A 210 28.04 25.76 -10.37
CA GLU A 210 29.16 25.92 -9.45
C GLU A 210 28.82 26.84 -8.27
N ASP A 211 29.53 26.66 -7.16
CA ASP A 211 29.49 27.63 -6.07
C ASP A 211 30.05 28.98 -6.57
N PRO A 212 29.27 30.09 -6.52
CA PRO A 212 29.74 31.41 -6.94
C PRO A 212 30.94 31.92 -6.12
N LEU A 213 31.25 31.29 -4.98
CA LEU A 213 32.43 31.59 -4.17
C LEU A 213 33.68 30.79 -4.59
N GLN A 214 33.54 29.78 -5.44
CA GLN A 214 34.64 28.96 -5.97
C GLN A 214 34.47 28.67 -7.48
N PRO A 215 34.52 29.70 -8.33
CA PRO A 215 34.37 29.53 -9.78
C PRO A 215 35.50 28.70 -10.39
N GLY A 216 35.16 27.83 -11.34
CA GLY A 216 36.08 26.94 -12.07
C GLY A 216 36.32 25.58 -11.42
N THR A 217 35.63 25.25 -10.32
CA THR A 217 35.83 23.98 -9.60
C THR A 217 35.17 22.79 -10.31
N LEU A 218 34.10 23.03 -11.07
CA LEU A 218 33.37 21.99 -11.79
C LEU A 218 34.06 21.49 -13.07
N GLY A 219 35.10 22.18 -13.59
CA GLY A 219 35.93 21.76 -14.73
C GLY A 219 35.24 20.81 -15.74
N THR A 220 35.60 19.51 -15.67
CA THR A 220 35.17 18.43 -16.59
C THR A 220 33.66 18.14 -16.63
N PHE A 221 32.86 18.73 -15.74
CA PHE A 221 31.40 18.66 -15.83
C PHE A 221 30.84 19.60 -16.93
N GLY A 222 31.64 20.48 -17.51
CA GLY A 222 31.31 21.21 -18.75
C GLY A 222 30.31 22.34 -18.57
N PHE A 223 30.76 23.42 -17.92
CA PHE A 223 29.97 24.63 -17.63
C PHE A 223 30.29 25.82 -18.55
N ASP A 224 31.41 25.79 -19.28
CA ASP A 224 31.82 26.80 -20.27
C ASP A 224 32.03 26.13 -21.64
N ALA A 225 31.85 26.88 -22.73
CA ALA A 225 31.97 26.42 -24.12
C ALA A 225 33.39 25.99 -24.53
N LEU A 226 34.34 26.01 -23.58
CA LEU A 226 35.73 25.58 -23.73
C LEU A 226 36.04 24.28 -22.95
N ASP A 227 35.13 23.83 -22.07
CA ASP A 227 35.27 22.66 -21.18
C ASP A 227 34.11 21.66 -21.37
N GLU A 228 33.42 21.71 -22.50
CA GLU A 228 32.31 20.81 -22.82
C GLU A 228 32.76 19.33 -22.81
N ALA A 229 31.90 18.43 -22.33
CA ALA A 229 32.25 17.02 -22.23
C ALA A 229 32.13 16.31 -23.58
N ASP A 230 33.05 15.38 -23.86
CA ASP A 230 33.02 14.48 -25.02
C ASP A 230 32.00 13.35 -24.83
N ALA A 231 31.81 12.92 -23.59
CA ALA A 231 30.88 11.86 -23.24
C ALA A 231 30.27 12.10 -21.86
N GLN A 232 28.99 11.76 -21.73
CA GLN A 232 28.27 11.78 -20.47
C GLN A 232 27.46 10.49 -20.33
N ARG A 233 27.33 10.00 -19.09
CA ARG A 233 26.52 8.82 -18.77
C ARG A 233 25.80 9.01 -17.44
N GLN A 234 24.52 8.68 -17.43
CA GLN A 234 23.66 8.67 -16.25
C GLN A 234 23.15 7.25 -16.03
N ILE A 235 23.33 6.73 -14.82
CA ILE A 235 22.83 5.44 -14.37
C ILE A 235 21.98 5.69 -13.12
N TYR A 236 20.78 5.16 -13.12
CA TYR A 236 19.86 5.20 -12.00
C TYR A 236 19.42 3.77 -11.67
N GLU A 237 19.54 3.37 -10.41
CA GLU A 237 19.12 2.07 -9.89
C GLU A 237 18.23 2.29 -8.66
N SER A 238 17.11 1.56 -8.58
CA SER A 238 16.18 1.62 -7.45
C SER A 238 15.80 0.21 -7.03
N ARG A 239 16.00 -0.10 -5.76
CA ARG A 239 15.77 -1.43 -5.21
C ARG A 239 14.78 -1.41 -4.07
N LEU A 240 13.79 -2.30 -4.11
CA LEU A 240 12.78 -2.45 -3.06
C LEU A 240 12.55 -3.92 -2.70
N TRP A 241 12.56 -4.24 -1.40
CA TRP A 241 12.03 -5.51 -0.90
C TRP A 241 11.34 -5.32 0.45
N SER A 242 10.50 -6.28 0.86
CA SER A 242 9.81 -6.18 2.16
C SER A 242 9.41 -7.50 2.77
N VAL A 243 9.32 -7.51 4.10
CA VAL A 243 8.82 -8.62 4.91
C VAL A 243 7.68 -8.12 5.80
N GLU A 244 6.55 -8.82 5.76
CA GLU A 244 5.34 -8.51 6.51
C GLU A 244 4.97 -9.68 7.42
N MET A 245 4.56 -9.38 8.66
CA MET A 245 3.92 -10.32 9.56
C MET A 245 2.63 -9.72 10.11
N SER A 246 1.52 -10.40 9.87
CA SER A 246 0.18 -9.88 10.12
C SER A 246 -0.70 -10.88 10.84
N ARG A 247 -1.49 -10.39 11.80
CA ARG A 247 -2.66 -11.10 12.34
C ARG A 247 -3.85 -10.77 11.46
N THR A 248 -4.54 -11.78 10.98
CA THR A 248 -5.71 -11.64 10.11
C THR A 248 -6.98 -11.94 10.88
N MET A 249 -8.05 -11.18 10.63
CA MET A 249 -9.38 -11.43 11.16
C MET A 249 -10.36 -11.59 9.99
N MET A 250 -11.00 -12.74 9.88
CA MET A 250 -11.98 -13.05 8.85
C MET A 250 -13.37 -12.65 9.35
N ALA A 251 -14.06 -11.83 8.57
CA ALA A 251 -15.42 -11.39 8.83
C ALA A 251 -16.35 -11.87 7.71
N TRP A 252 -17.33 -12.70 8.07
CA TRP A 252 -18.44 -13.14 7.23
C TRP A 252 -18.05 -13.68 5.83
N ASP A 253 -16.96 -14.46 5.74
CA ASP A 253 -16.39 -15.07 4.52
C ASP A 253 -16.03 -14.10 3.36
N VAL A 254 -16.35 -12.82 3.51
CA VAL A 254 -16.31 -11.78 2.47
C VAL A 254 -15.21 -10.77 2.76
N ALA A 255 -14.88 -10.53 4.02
CA ALA A 255 -13.87 -9.56 4.41
C ALA A 255 -12.77 -10.19 5.25
N LYS A 256 -11.53 -9.79 5.02
CA LYS A 256 -10.36 -10.15 5.81
C LYS A 256 -9.68 -8.86 6.23
N LEU A 257 -9.68 -8.59 7.53
CA LEU A 257 -8.91 -7.50 8.11
C LEU A 257 -7.52 -8.00 8.49
N LEU A 258 -6.50 -7.16 8.38
CA LEU A 258 -5.14 -7.48 8.78
C LEU A 258 -4.58 -6.35 9.66
N ILE A 259 -3.85 -6.74 10.69
CA ILE A 259 -3.05 -5.84 11.53
C ILE A 259 -1.70 -6.50 11.78
N GLY A 260 -0.62 -5.80 11.46
CA GLY A 260 0.70 -6.39 11.43
C GLY A 260 1.84 -5.40 11.51
N GLY A 261 3.04 -5.94 11.48
CA GLY A 261 4.27 -5.19 11.28
C GLY A 261 4.87 -5.48 9.92
N ARG A 262 5.56 -4.51 9.35
CA ARG A 262 6.29 -4.67 8.10
C ARG A 262 7.64 -3.96 8.16
N TYR A 263 8.64 -4.62 7.58
CA TYR A 263 9.95 -4.08 7.29
C TYR A 263 10.04 -3.86 5.77
N ILE A 264 10.48 -2.66 5.37
CA ILE A 264 10.67 -2.28 3.97
C ILE A 264 12.09 -1.74 3.86
N ASP A 265 12.79 -2.17 2.83
CA ASP A 265 14.11 -1.71 2.48
C ASP A 265 13.99 -1.11 1.08
N PHE A 266 14.33 0.16 0.97
CA PHE A 266 14.23 0.93 -0.26
C PHE A 266 15.52 1.72 -0.47
N GLU A 267 16.27 1.38 -1.51
CA GLU A 267 17.57 1.96 -1.80
C GLU A 267 17.58 2.50 -3.22
N GLU A 268 18.16 3.68 -3.40
CA GLU A 268 18.35 4.32 -4.70
C GLU A 268 19.82 4.69 -4.89
N ASP A 269 20.35 4.40 -6.06
CA ASP A 269 21.71 4.70 -6.47
C ASP A 269 21.66 5.51 -7.77
N PHE A 270 22.19 6.72 -7.73
CA PHE A 270 22.37 7.55 -8.91
C PHE A 270 23.84 7.83 -9.17
N ASN A 271 24.26 7.62 -10.41
CA ASN A 271 25.62 7.83 -10.84
C ASN A 271 25.64 8.62 -12.16
N TYR A 272 26.24 9.79 -12.12
CA TYR A 272 26.50 10.63 -13.28
C TYR A 272 28.00 10.73 -13.49
N SER A 273 28.44 10.47 -14.72
CA SER A 273 29.84 10.60 -15.10
C SER A 273 29.98 11.39 -16.40
N THR A 274 31.03 12.20 -16.48
CA THR A 274 31.39 13.00 -17.65
C THR A 274 32.86 12.77 -17.96
N VAL A 275 33.22 12.82 -19.24
CA VAL A 275 34.61 12.73 -19.71
C VAL A 275 34.84 13.85 -20.71
N ASN A 276 35.94 14.60 -20.56
CA ASN A 276 36.35 15.68 -21.47
C ASN A 276 37.80 15.44 -21.90
N GLY A 277 38.04 14.82 -23.06
CA GLY A 277 39.39 14.60 -23.57
C GLY A 277 39.93 13.18 -23.39
N ALA A 278 41.26 13.05 -23.56
CA ALA A 278 41.91 11.76 -23.79
C ALA A 278 42.47 11.09 -22.51
N ASP A 279 42.60 11.81 -21.38
CA ASP A 279 43.05 11.23 -20.11
C ASP A 279 41.85 10.85 -19.22
N PRO A 280 41.52 9.55 -19.10
CA PRO A 280 40.35 9.09 -18.34
C PRO A 280 40.51 9.23 -16.82
N VAL A 281 41.65 9.71 -16.31
CA VAL A 281 41.86 9.92 -14.86
C VAL A 281 41.89 11.39 -14.50
N ALA A 282 42.48 12.24 -15.35
CA ALA A 282 42.53 13.67 -15.13
C ALA A 282 41.22 14.37 -15.55
N ASP A 283 40.55 13.85 -16.58
CA ASP A 283 39.49 14.59 -17.25
C ASP A 283 38.09 13.98 -17.08
N THR A 284 37.84 13.35 -15.93
CA THR A 284 36.55 12.70 -15.62
C THR A 284 35.83 13.37 -14.46
N GLY A 285 34.59 13.80 -14.70
CA GLY A 285 33.65 14.21 -13.66
C GLY A 285 32.87 12.99 -13.17
N LEU A 286 32.68 12.88 -11.86
CA LEU A 286 31.86 11.84 -11.23
C LEU A 286 30.99 12.46 -10.14
N LEU A 287 29.68 12.30 -10.28
CA LEU A 287 28.70 12.58 -9.25
C LEU A 287 28.01 11.26 -8.89
N ARG A 288 28.19 10.82 -7.65
CA ARG A 288 27.54 9.64 -7.10
C ARG A 288 26.66 10.07 -5.95
N ASN A 289 25.45 9.53 -5.90
CA ASN A 289 24.52 9.72 -4.83
C ASN A 289 23.85 8.39 -4.50
N ASN A 290 23.89 7.99 -3.24
CA ASN A 290 23.15 6.84 -2.72
C ASN A 290 22.16 7.35 -1.67
N ALA A 291 20.91 6.93 -1.75
CA ALA A 291 19.89 7.18 -0.75
C ALA A 291 19.28 5.84 -0.28
N ALA A 292 19.50 5.48 0.98
CA ALA A 292 19.01 4.24 1.57
C ALA A 292 17.94 4.52 2.63
N ASN A 293 16.81 3.81 2.57
CA ASN A 293 15.68 3.94 3.48
C ASN A 293 15.35 2.57 4.08
N ARG A 294 15.56 2.44 5.39
CA ARG A 294 15.15 1.26 6.15
C ARG A 294 13.96 1.60 7.02
N MET A 295 12.81 1.02 6.68
CA MET A 295 11.54 1.36 7.30
C MET A 295 11.01 0.20 8.12
N ILE A 296 10.71 0.45 9.38
CA ILE A 296 10.02 -0.50 10.26
C ILE A 296 8.77 0.13 10.84
N GLY A 297 7.65 -0.56 10.74
CA GLY A 297 6.37 0.04 11.07
C GLY A 297 5.24 -0.94 11.31
N LEU A 298 4.09 -0.36 11.60
CA LEU A 298 2.83 -1.07 11.77
C LEU A 298 1.92 -0.76 10.60
N GLN A 299 1.18 -1.77 10.17
CA GLN A 299 0.21 -1.65 9.10
C GLN A 299 -1.13 -2.28 9.46
N VAL A 300 -2.18 -1.71 8.87
CA VAL A 300 -3.53 -2.22 8.89
C VAL A 300 -4.02 -2.37 7.45
N GLY A 301 -4.94 -3.30 7.21
CA GLY A 301 -5.51 -3.45 5.89
C GLY A 301 -6.78 -4.28 5.88
N ALA A 302 -7.40 -4.31 4.71
CA ALA A 302 -8.61 -5.05 4.42
C ALA A 302 -8.53 -5.65 3.02
N ASP A 303 -8.86 -6.94 2.91
CA ASP A 303 -9.19 -7.61 1.64
C ASP A 303 -10.70 -7.88 1.63
N ILE A 304 -11.41 -7.39 0.63
CA ILE A 304 -12.85 -7.60 0.43
C ILE A 304 -13.05 -8.42 -0.84
N TYR A 305 -13.81 -9.50 -0.75
CA TYR A 305 -14.09 -10.43 -1.83
C TYR A 305 -15.56 -10.38 -2.23
N ASN A 306 -15.86 -10.03 -3.48
CA ASN A 306 -17.22 -10.03 -4.00
C ASN A 306 -17.40 -11.18 -5.00
N PRO A 307 -18.34 -12.12 -4.78
CA PRO A 307 -18.59 -13.19 -5.74
C PRO A 307 -19.21 -12.61 -7.03
N ILE A 308 -18.61 -12.90 -8.18
CA ILE A 308 -19.14 -12.53 -9.50
C ILE A 308 -19.84 -13.74 -10.14
N GLY A 309 -19.33 -14.94 -9.87
CA GLY A 309 -19.88 -16.18 -10.38
C GLY A 309 -19.59 -17.35 -9.45
N ARG A 310 -19.93 -18.56 -9.91
CA ARG A 310 -19.76 -19.78 -9.12
C ARG A 310 -18.29 -20.09 -8.78
N PHE A 311 -17.37 -19.72 -9.66
CA PHE A 311 -15.94 -20.02 -9.54
C PHE A 311 -15.07 -18.76 -9.58
N SER A 312 -15.69 -17.57 -9.62
CA SER A 312 -14.98 -16.30 -9.74
C SER A 312 -15.46 -15.30 -8.71
N SER A 313 -14.50 -14.64 -8.06
CA SER A 313 -14.74 -13.49 -7.20
C SER A 313 -13.85 -12.34 -7.64
N SER A 314 -14.34 -11.11 -7.56
CA SER A 314 -13.45 -9.96 -7.52
C SER A 314 -12.92 -9.76 -6.11
N TYR A 315 -11.74 -9.16 -6.01
CA TYR A 315 -11.19 -8.73 -4.74
C TYR A 315 -10.73 -7.29 -4.83
N VAL A 316 -10.85 -6.59 -3.70
CA VAL A 316 -10.25 -5.29 -3.46
C VAL A 316 -9.41 -5.41 -2.19
N ARG A 317 -8.14 -5.03 -2.29
CA ARG A 317 -7.18 -4.99 -1.20
C ARG A 317 -6.82 -3.54 -0.94
N ALA A 318 -6.85 -3.13 0.32
CA ALA A 318 -6.35 -1.83 0.74
C ALA A 318 -5.53 -2.01 2.01
N ARG A 319 -4.32 -1.44 2.06
CA ARG A 319 -3.44 -1.45 3.22
C ARG A 319 -2.89 -0.06 3.46
N ALA A 320 -2.67 0.28 4.71
CA ALA A 320 -2.07 1.53 5.12
C ALA A 320 -1.18 1.28 6.35
N GLY A 321 0.00 1.88 6.37
CA GLY A 321 0.94 1.75 7.48
C GLY A 321 1.74 3.02 7.74
N GLY A 322 2.18 3.14 8.99
CA GLY A 322 3.11 4.18 9.44
C GLY A 322 4.41 3.53 9.89
N TYR A 323 5.54 4.11 9.46
CA TYR A 323 6.87 3.54 9.58
C TYR A 323 7.84 4.56 10.16
N LEU A 324 8.79 4.07 10.95
CA LEU A 324 9.99 4.83 11.26
C LEU A 324 10.97 4.57 10.12
N ASN A 325 11.26 5.61 9.34
CA ASN A 325 12.24 5.59 8.26
C ASN A 325 13.61 5.97 8.81
N LEU A 326 14.56 5.05 8.74
CA LEU A 326 15.98 5.31 8.98
C LEU A 326 16.61 5.56 7.62
N ALA A 327 16.80 6.83 7.31
CA ALA A 327 17.30 7.29 6.03
C ALA A 327 18.78 7.64 6.12
N GLU A 328 19.56 7.22 5.14
CA GLU A 328 20.99 7.46 4.98
C GLU A 328 21.23 7.97 3.56
N SER A 329 22.08 8.98 3.42
CA SER A 329 22.46 9.53 2.12
C SER A 329 23.96 9.75 2.05
N ASP A 330 24.56 9.33 0.95
CA ASP A 330 25.97 9.50 0.64
C ASP A 330 26.12 10.16 -0.73
N ILE A 331 26.72 11.34 -0.76
CA ILE A 331 26.98 12.11 -1.97
C ILE A 331 28.48 12.34 -2.14
N LEU A 332 28.98 12.01 -3.33
CA LEU A 332 30.35 12.26 -3.75
C LEU A 332 30.34 13.00 -5.09
N VAL A 333 30.99 14.16 -5.12
CA VAL A 333 31.26 14.90 -6.36
C VAL A 333 32.76 15.05 -6.52
N ARG A 334 33.28 14.57 -7.65
CA ARG A 334 34.70 14.54 -7.96
C ARG A 334 34.92 15.01 -9.39
N ASN A 335 36.01 15.75 -9.60
CA ASN A 335 36.48 16.18 -10.90
C ASN A 335 37.96 15.80 -11.00
N GLY A 336 38.30 14.87 -11.90
CA GLY A 336 39.66 14.35 -12.05
C GLY A 336 40.18 13.73 -10.75
N ALA A 337 41.24 14.30 -10.17
CA ALA A 337 41.80 13.88 -8.89
C ALA A 337 41.16 14.58 -7.67
N ASP A 338 40.41 15.65 -7.87
CA ASP A 338 39.95 16.55 -6.82
C ASP A 338 38.53 16.19 -6.35
N ILE A 339 38.37 16.08 -5.04
CA ILE A 339 37.05 15.88 -4.41
C ILE A 339 36.45 17.27 -4.16
N LEU A 340 35.36 17.57 -4.86
CA LEU A 340 34.67 18.86 -4.76
C LEU A 340 33.65 18.87 -3.62
N ALA A 341 32.93 17.77 -3.48
CA ALA A 341 32.00 17.55 -2.38
C ALA A 341 32.03 16.10 -1.94
N ASN A 342 31.95 15.91 -0.62
CA ASN A 342 31.78 14.60 -0.01
C ASN A 342 30.95 14.82 1.26
N GLY A 343 29.69 14.38 1.20
CA GLY A 343 28.71 14.56 2.25
C GLY A 343 28.04 13.23 2.54
N SER A 344 27.90 12.91 3.81
CA SER A 344 27.12 11.78 4.30
C SER A 344 26.26 12.26 5.45
N ASP A 345 24.99 11.92 5.46
CA ASP A 345 24.08 12.26 6.57
C ASP A 345 23.10 11.12 6.82
N SER A 346 22.60 11.04 8.05
CA SER A 346 21.62 10.04 8.46
C SER A 346 20.56 10.69 9.33
N SER A 347 19.29 10.42 9.05
CA SER A 347 18.18 10.93 9.84
C SER A 347 17.13 9.85 10.09
N SER A 348 16.27 10.10 11.08
CA SER A 348 15.12 9.25 11.36
C SER A 348 13.85 10.06 11.26
N GLU A 349 12.97 9.70 10.33
CA GLU A 349 11.71 10.40 10.08
C GLU A 349 10.53 9.43 10.05
N LEU A 350 9.31 9.98 10.02
CA LEU A 350 8.10 9.18 9.93
C LEU A 350 7.69 9.05 8.47
N ALA A 351 7.62 7.82 7.98
CA ALA A 351 7.14 7.49 6.65
C ALA A 351 5.73 6.87 6.70
N GLY A 352 5.02 6.98 5.59
CA GLY A 352 3.72 6.33 5.36
C GLY A 352 3.76 5.46 4.11
N MET A 353 3.02 4.35 4.13
CA MET A 353 2.79 3.54 2.93
C MET A 353 1.31 3.23 2.79
N PHE A 354 0.79 3.36 1.57
CA PHE A 354 -0.54 2.94 1.18
C PHE A 354 -0.42 1.94 0.03
N GLU A 355 -1.15 0.84 0.13
CA GLU A 355 -1.28 -0.13 -0.96
C GLU A 355 -2.74 -0.25 -1.35
N PHE A 356 -2.99 -0.25 -2.65
CA PHE A 356 -4.29 -0.50 -3.21
C PHE A 356 -4.16 -1.56 -4.31
N GLY A 357 -4.96 -2.62 -4.21
CA GLY A 357 -5.00 -3.69 -5.19
C GLY A 357 -6.42 -4.05 -5.55
N THR A 358 -6.65 -4.40 -6.80
CA THR A 358 -7.95 -4.90 -7.27
C THR A 358 -7.75 -5.97 -8.33
N GLY A 359 -8.63 -6.95 -8.38
CA GLY A 359 -8.48 -8.02 -9.35
C GLY A 359 -9.59 -9.06 -9.31
N VAL A 360 -9.33 -10.17 -9.98
CA VAL A 360 -10.21 -11.33 -10.07
C VAL A 360 -9.48 -12.56 -9.57
N ARG A 361 -10.18 -13.35 -8.77
CA ARG A 361 -9.77 -14.66 -8.27
C ARG A 361 -10.66 -15.71 -8.91
N TYR A 362 -10.05 -16.72 -9.50
CA TYR A 362 -10.70 -17.86 -10.12
C TYR A 362 -10.34 -19.14 -9.38
N GLN A 363 -11.34 -19.86 -8.89
CA GLN A 363 -11.17 -21.08 -8.12
C GLN A 363 -11.03 -22.29 -9.07
N VAL A 364 -9.83 -22.87 -9.09
CA VAL A 364 -9.48 -24.07 -9.87
C VAL A 364 -9.64 -25.29 -8.95
N GLY A 365 -10.88 -25.72 -8.77
CA GLY A 365 -11.22 -26.84 -7.88
C GLY A 365 -11.32 -26.47 -6.41
N GLU A 366 -11.18 -27.43 -5.51
CA GLU A 366 -11.45 -27.21 -4.08
C GLU A 366 -10.26 -26.56 -3.33
N MET A 367 -9.03 -26.86 -3.76
CA MET A 367 -7.81 -26.48 -3.03
C MET A 367 -7.01 -25.36 -3.68
N MET A 368 -7.17 -25.12 -4.98
CA MET A 368 -6.36 -24.15 -5.73
C MET A 368 -7.20 -22.99 -6.23
N ALA A 369 -6.66 -21.78 -6.13
CA ALA A 369 -7.20 -20.59 -6.77
C ALA A 369 -6.09 -19.85 -7.51
N VAL A 370 -6.41 -19.28 -8.66
CA VAL A 370 -5.54 -18.38 -9.41
C VAL A 370 -6.11 -16.97 -9.27
N ARG A 371 -5.26 -15.96 -9.11
CA ARG A 371 -5.67 -14.56 -9.05
C ARG A 371 -4.85 -13.72 -10.01
N GLY A 372 -5.48 -12.70 -10.56
CA GLY A 372 -4.84 -11.71 -11.41
C GLY A 372 -5.46 -10.34 -11.18
N GLY A 373 -4.64 -9.31 -11.18
CA GLY A 373 -5.10 -7.96 -10.86
C GLY A 373 -4.08 -6.88 -11.11
N PHE A 374 -4.38 -5.73 -10.54
CA PHE A 374 -3.59 -4.53 -10.56
C PHE A 374 -3.25 -4.13 -9.13
N GLU A 375 -2.06 -3.59 -8.92
CA GLU A 375 -1.59 -3.13 -7.61
C GLU A 375 -0.87 -1.78 -7.76
N ALA A 376 -1.13 -0.89 -6.81
CA ALA A 376 -0.52 0.41 -6.71
C ALA A 376 -0.03 0.65 -5.28
N TRP A 377 1.18 1.17 -5.15
CA TRP A 377 1.80 1.51 -3.88
C TRP A 377 2.16 2.98 -3.85
N TYR A 378 1.89 3.64 -2.74
CA TYR A 378 2.26 5.03 -2.51
C TYR A 378 3.04 5.11 -1.20
N LEU A 379 4.29 5.49 -1.31
CA LEU A 379 5.25 5.60 -0.23
C LEU A 379 5.60 7.08 -0.04
N THR A 380 5.66 7.56 1.19
CA THR A 380 5.86 8.99 1.48
C THR A 380 6.73 9.18 2.72
N GLY A 381 7.50 10.26 2.76
CA GLY A 381 8.47 10.50 3.84
C GLY A 381 9.73 9.66 3.67
N VAL A 382 10.17 9.50 2.42
CA VAL A 382 11.39 8.78 2.07
C VAL A 382 12.43 9.74 1.50
N ALA A 383 13.70 9.43 1.72
CA ALA A 383 14.80 10.11 1.07
C ALA A 383 15.01 9.49 -0.30
N THR A 384 14.85 10.28 -1.37
CA THR A 384 15.16 9.85 -2.73
C THR A 384 16.47 10.47 -3.19
N SER A 385 17.19 9.79 -4.07
CA SER A 385 18.42 10.32 -4.65
C SER A 385 18.15 11.56 -5.50
N GLU A 386 16.97 11.63 -6.14
CA GLU A 386 16.53 12.77 -6.94
C GLU A 386 16.43 14.05 -6.09
N GLU A 387 15.80 13.95 -4.91
CA GLU A 387 15.62 15.10 -4.02
C GLU A 387 16.94 15.55 -3.37
N GLN A 388 17.92 14.65 -3.14
CA GLN A 388 19.21 15.08 -2.61
C GLN A 388 20.03 15.92 -3.63
N ILE A 389 19.78 15.74 -4.93
CA ILE A 389 20.49 16.45 -6.01
C ILE A 389 19.66 17.65 -6.53
N SER A 390 18.45 17.87 -6.01
CA SER A 390 17.56 18.95 -6.46
C SER A 390 18.20 20.35 -6.33
N SER A 391 19.14 20.52 -5.40
CA SER A 391 20.05 21.66 -5.34
C SER A 391 21.10 21.56 -6.45
N ALA A 392 20.79 22.10 -7.63
CA ALA A 392 21.74 22.16 -8.75
C ALA A 392 23.09 22.83 -8.40
N THR A 393 23.19 23.61 -7.31
CA THR A 393 24.45 24.25 -6.90
C THR A 393 25.34 23.30 -6.07
N VAL A 394 26.49 22.92 -6.64
CA VAL A 394 27.53 22.16 -5.96
C VAL A 394 28.34 23.10 -5.07
N THR A 395 28.16 22.99 -3.76
CA THR A 395 28.94 23.71 -2.75
C THR A 395 29.79 22.74 -1.92
N PRO A 396 30.80 23.19 -1.15
CA PRO A 396 31.54 22.31 -0.23
C PRO A 396 30.67 21.67 0.86
N ASN A 397 29.43 22.15 1.04
CA ASN A 397 28.43 21.58 1.95
C ASN A 397 27.35 20.76 1.23
N PHE A 398 27.50 20.52 -0.08
CA PHE A 398 26.58 19.71 -0.86
C PHE A 398 26.51 18.29 -0.29
N GLY A 399 25.29 17.74 -0.16
CA GLY A 399 25.05 16.43 0.46
C GLY A 399 25.23 16.35 1.97
N ARG A 400 25.34 17.48 2.69
CA ARG A 400 25.43 17.50 4.17
C ARG A 400 24.10 17.67 4.91
N GLY A 401 22.99 17.73 4.17
CA GLY A 401 21.66 17.73 4.76
C GLY A 401 20.84 16.67 4.07
N LEU A 402 20.30 15.74 4.85
CA LEU A 402 19.33 14.77 4.36
C LEU A 402 17.95 15.43 4.21
N ILE A 403 17.34 15.28 3.03
CA ILE A 403 15.93 15.63 2.78
C ILE A 403 15.13 14.33 2.65
N ALA A 404 14.19 14.07 3.57
CA ALA A 404 13.42 12.82 3.61
C ALA A 404 11.89 13.07 3.57
N ASP A 405 11.43 14.04 2.77
CA ASP A 405 10.02 14.40 2.65
C ASP A 405 9.39 14.03 1.29
N ASP A 406 10.09 13.24 0.47
CA ASP A 406 9.65 12.89 -0.88
C ASP A 406 8.62 11.73 -0.89
N ASP A 407 7.94 11.59 -2.03
CA ASP A 407 6.91 10.58 -2.27
C ASP A 407 7.18 9.75 -3.53
N VAL A 408 7.15 8.42 -3.37
CA VAL A 408 7.39 7.45 -4.44
C VAL A 408 6.11 6.68 -4.73
N PHE A 409 5.77 6.54 -6.01
CA PHE A 409 4.60 5.81 -6.46
C PHE A 409 5.01 4.61 -7.33
N PHE A 410 4.43 3.46 -7.06
CA PHE A 410 4.62 2.25 -7.85
C PHE A 410 3.28 1.76 -8.38
N ILE A 411 3.29 1.25 -9.60
CA ILE A 411 2.10 0.78 -10.29
C ILE A 411 2.41 -0.49 -11.07
N GLY A 412 1.49 -1.46 -11.07
CA GLY A 412 1.77 -2.71 -11.74
C GLY A 412 0.62 -3.70 -11.81
N LEU A 413 0.94 -4.85 -12.41
CA LEU A 413 0.06 -6.00 -12.52
C LEU A 413 0.51 -7.10 -11.57
N THR A 414 -0.44 -7.92 -11.13
CA THR A 414 -0.17 -9.06 -10.26
C THR A 414 -0.83 -10.30 -10.80
N VAL A 415 -0.13 -11.43 -10.76
CA VAL A 415 -0.67 -12.74 -11.12
C VAL A 415 -0.16 -13.76 -10.11
N GLY A 416 -1.03 -14.57 -9.53
CA GLY A 416 -0.62 -15.52 -8.51
C GLY A 416 -1.52 -16.73 -8.39
N ALA A 417 -1.04 -17.70 -7.61
CA ALA A 417 -1.78 -18.89 -7.24
C ALA A 417 -1.79 -19.04 -5.72
N GLU A 418 -2.90 -19.52 -5.19
CA GLU A 418 -3.14 -19.80 -3.78
C GLU A 418 -3.55 -21.26 -3.64
N LEU A 419 -2.91 -21.98 -2.72
CA LEU A 419 -3.21 -23.35 -2.36
C LEU A 419 -3.65 -23.41 -0.90
N LYS A 420 -4.80 -24.04 -0.64
CA LYS A 420 -5.32 -24.33 0.69
C LYS A 420 -5.15 -25.82 1.00
N TYR A 421 -4.71 -26.15 2.21
CA TYR A 421 -4.47 -27.53 2.65
C TYR A 421 -4.63 -27.74 4.16
#